data_AF-A0A537REP2-F1
#
_entry.id   AF-A0A537REP2-F1
#
_cell.length_a   1.000
_cell.length_b   1.000
_cell.length_c   1.000
_cell.angle_alpha   90.00
_cell.angle_beta   90.00
_cell.angle_gamma   90.00
#
_symmetry.space_group_name_H-M   'P 1'
#
loop_
_entity.id
_entity.type
_entity.pdbx_description
1 polymer ?
#
loop_
_entity_poly.entity_id
_entity_poly.type
_entity_poly.pdbx_seq_one_letter_code
_entity_poly.pdbx_strand_id
1 'polypeptide(L)' 'MEGGCTCRQVRYRLSGQPLIVHACHCRWCQRETGTA' A
#
# COMPACT_ATOMS: atom_id res chain seq x y z
N MET A 1 12.15 7.12 1.42
CA MET A 1 12.01 5.66 1.21
C MET A 1 10.98 5.42 0.12
N GLU A 2 11.17 4.45 -0.77
CA GLU A 2 10.21 4.14 -1.84
C GLU A 2 9.54 2.79 -1.59
N GLY A 3 8.28 2.65 -1.99
CA GLY A 3 7.51 1.43 -1.83
C GLY A 3 6.35 1.33 -2.81
N GLY A 4 5.58 0.24 -2.72
CA GLY A 4 4.41 0.06 -3.56
C GLY A 4 3.54 -1.10 -3.10
N CYS A 5 2.25 -1.13 -3.50
CA CYS A 5 1.39 -2.31 -3.29
C CYS A 5 1.89 -3.45 -4.20
N THR A 6 1.68 -4.67 -3.75
CA THR A 6 2.00 -5.92 -4.46
C THR A 6 1.21 -6.08 -5.76
N CYS A 7 0.13 -5.31 -5.94
CA CYS A 7 -0.59 -5.19 -7.21
C CYS A 7 0.26 -4.62 -8.36
N ARG A 8 1.46 -4.08 -8.05
CA ARG A 8 2.43 -3.47 -8.97
C ARG A 8 2.00 -2.16 -9.64
N GLN A 9 0.75 -1.76 -9.50
CA GLN A 9 0.23 -0.52 -10.10
C GLN A 9 0.38 0.71 -9.21
N VAL A 10 0.45 0.53 -7.88
CA VAL A 10 0.56 1.64 -6.92
C VAL A 10 1.99 1.75 -6.41
N ARG A 11 2.57 2.95 -6.53
CA ARG A 11 3.89 3.33 -6.05
C ARG A 11 3.79 4.55 -5.15
N TYR A 12 4.58 4.59 -4.09
CA TYR A 12 4.57 5.70 -3.14
C TYR A 12 5.98 6.00 -2.65
N ARG A 13 6.18 7.25 -2.23
CA ARG A 13 7.41 7.72 -1.62
C ARG A 13 7.10 8.23 -0.22
N LEU A 14 7.82 7.71 0.76
CA LEU A 14 7.73 8.11 2.16
C LEU A 14 8.83 9.13 2.48
N SER A 15 8.42 10.24 3.09
CA SER A 15 9.29 11.32 3.56
C SER A 15 9.88 11.06 4.95
N GLY A 16 9.41 10.03 5.66
CA GLY A 16 9.87 9.67 7.00
C GLY A 16 9.67 8.18 7.29
N GLN A 17 9.97 7.78 8.53
CA GLN A 17 9.75 6.39 8.97
C GLN A 17 8.24 6.07 8.99
N PRO A 18 7.81 4.88 8.55
CA PRO A 18 6.39 4.53 8.56
C PRO A 18 5.91 4.43 10.02
N LEU A 19 5.06 5.37 10.44
CA LEU A 19 4.41 5.32 11.76
C LEU A 19 3.18 4.40 11.76
N ILE A 20 2.63 4.12 10.57
CA ILE A 20 1.54 3.19 10.31
C ILE A 20 1.84 2.37 9.06
N VAL A 21 1.25 1.17 8.96
CA VAL A 21 1.22 0.43 7.69
C VAL A 21 0.25 1.17 6.76
N HIS A 22 0.76 1.79 5.71
CA HIS A 22 -0.11 2.38 4.69
C HIS A 22 -0.92 1.28 4.01
N ALA A 23 -2.23 1.24 4.31
CA ALA A 23 -3.17 0.38 3.63
C ALA A 23 -3.40 0.89 2.20
N CYS A 24 -3.26 0.01 1.22
CA CYS A 24 -3.61 0.30 -0.16
C CYS A 24 -5.03 -0.21 -0.44
N HIS A 25 -5.93 0.66 -0.90
CA HIS A 25 -7.33 0.32 -1.18
C HIS A 25 -7.60 -0.07 -2.64
N CYS A 26 -6.57 -0.50 -3.39
CA CYS A 26 -6.85 -1.03 -4.73
C CYS A 26 -7.60 -2.37 -4.62
N ARG A 27 -8.40 -2.71 -5.62
CA ARG A 27 -9.23 -3.94 -5.62
C ARG A 27 -8.44 -5.22 -5.33
N TRP A 28 -7.17 -5.29 -5.76
CA TRP A 28 -6.29 -6.40 -5.43
C TRP A 28 -5.98 -6.44 -3.93
N CYS A 29 -5.46 -5.34 -3.37
CA CYS A 29 -5.11 -5.26 -1.95
C CYS A 29 -6.40 -5.45 -1.08
N GLN A 30 -7.57 -4.94 -1.47
CA GLN A 30 -8.87 -5.21 -0.82
C GLN A 30 -9.23 -6.71 -0.82
N ARG A 31 -9.10 -7.39 -1.97
CA ARG A 31 -9.36 -8.84 -2.10
C ARG A 31 -8.43 -9.68 -1.22
N GLU A 32 -7.13 -9.41 -1.25
CA GLU A 32 -6.14 -10.22 -0.54
C GLU A 32 -6.17 -9.99 0.98
N THR A 33 -6.55 -8.80 1.43
CA THR A 33 -6.50 -8.41 2.86
C THR A 33 -7.87 -8.36 3.55
N GLY A 34 -8.97 -8.49 2.81
CA GLY A 34 -10.33 -8.39 3.33
C GLY A 34 -10.72 -6.98 3.80
N THR A 35 -9.98 -5.95 3.36
CA THR A 35 -10.29 -4.54 3.67
C THR A 35 -11.23 -3.97 2.60
N ALA A 36 -12.21 -3.18 3.02
CA ALA A 36 -13.05 -2.37 2.12
C ALA A 36 -12.49 -0.95 2.07
#